data_AF-A0A7X3YYZ8-F1
#
_entry.id   AF-A0A7X3YYZ8-F1
#
_cell.length_a   1.000
_cell.length_b   1.000
_cell.length_c   1.000
_cell.angle_alpha   90.00
_cell.angle_beta   90.00
_cell.angle_gamma   90.00
#
_symmetry.space_group_name_H-M   'P 1'
#
loop_
_entity.id
_entity.type
_entity.pdbx_description
1 polymer ?
#
loop_
_entity_poly.entity_id
_entity_poly.type
_entity_poly.pdbx_seq_one_letter_code
_entity_poly.pdbx_strand_id
1 'polypeptide(L)'
;MSEGLLASIYIAASVLFILSLGGLSNQEKAKRAIWYGMVGMAIAVISTLGSIAFVSEDSLLGIQNIEIIGAALLVGSVIGIIVAQRVEMTGMPQLVAALHSFVGLAAVFTGINAQIVVESVHVLGNNQELFGFAKKIVSKDAVELNILKIEVLLGVFIGAITFTGSVIAFG
;
A
#
# COMPACT_ATOMS: atom_id res chain seq x y z
N MET A 1 -8.72 -11.36 -13.70
CA MET A 1 -9.56 -10.14 -13.77
C MET A 1 -8.99 -9.25 -14.88
N SER A 2 -9.81 -8.61 -15.73
CA SER A 2 -9.25 -7.77 -16.81
C SER A 2 -8.61 -6.50 -16.23
N GLU A 3 -7.54 -5.99 -16.87
CA GLU A 3 -6.84 -4.78 -16.42
C GLU A 3 -7.78 -3.57 -16.32
N GLY A 4 -8.69 -3.42 -17.29
CA GLY A 4 -9.68 -2.34 -17.29
C GLY A 4 -10.70 -2.41 -16.14
N LEU A 5 -11.06 -3.62 -15.70
CA LEU A 5 -11.92 -3.79 -14.52
C LEU A 5 -11.18 -3.41 -13.24
N LEU A 6 -9.93 -3.85 -13.09
CA LEU A 6 -9.10 -3.50 -11.92
C LEU A 6 -8.88 -1.98 -11.83
N ALA A 7 -8.56 -1.33 -12.96
CA ALA A 7 -8.41 0.12 -13.04
C ALA A 7 -9.69 0.86 -12.66
N SER A 8 -10.85 0.43 -13.17
CA SER A 8 -12.15 1.00 -12.83
C SER A 8 -12.46 0.90 -11.34
N ILE A 9 -12.12 -0.23 -10.70
CA ILE A 9 -12.32 -0.41 -9.26
C ILE A 9 -11.40 0.52 -8.45
N TYR A 10 -10.14 0.69 -8.85
CA TYR A 10 -9.23 1.64 -8.19
C TYR A 10 -9.68 3.10 -8.34
N ILE A 11 -10.26 3.47 -9.48
CA ILE A 11 -10.88 4.79 -9.67
C ILE A 11 -12.08 4.95 -8.73
N ALA A 12 -12.95 3.95 -8.64
CA ALA A 12 -14.10 3.98 -7.73
C ALA A 12 -13.67 4.12 -6.25
N ALA A 13 -12.64 3.36 -5.82
CA ALA A 13 -12.06 3.49 -4.48
C ALA A 13 -11.48 4.89 -4.23
N SER A 14 -10.79 5.46 -5.22
CA SER A 14 -10.23 6.82 -5.15
C SER A 14 -11.33 7.88 -4.98
N VAL A 15 -12.44 7.76 -5.71
CA VAL A 15 -13.60 8.65 -5.55
C VAL A 15 -14.17 8.56 -4.14
N LEU A 16 -14.29 7.35 -3.57
CA LEU A 16 -14.76 7.17 -2.19
C LEU A 16 -13.83 7.82 -1.16
N PHE A 17 -12.50 7.75 -1.35
CA PHE A 17 -11.55 8.46 -0.49
C PHE A 17 -11.70 9.98 -0.57
N ILE A 18 -11.90 10.54 -1.77
CA ILE A 18 -12.14 11.98 -1.96
C ILE A 18 -13.43 12.41 -1.25
N LEU A 19 -14.51 11.64 -1.39
CA LEU A 19 -15.78 11.90 -0.70
C LEU A 19 -15.65 11.77 0.83
N SER A 20 -14.83 10.85 1.32
CA SER A 20 -14.51 10.72 2.74
C SER A 20 -13.82 11.97 3.27
N LEU A 21 -12.75 12.43 2.62
CA LEU A 21 -12.01 13.63 3.04
C LEU A 21 -12.88 14.89 2.98
N GLY A 22 -13.61 15.06 1.87
CA GLY A 22 -14.53 16.20 1.72
C GLY A 22 -15.69 16.18 2.71
N GLY A 23 -16.14 15.02 3.16
CA GLY A 23 -17.20 14.91 4.15
C GLY A 23 -16.74 15.08 5.61
N LEU A 24 -15.47 14.80 5.92
CA LEU A 24 -14.90 14.99 7.27
C LEU A 24 -14.75 16.47 7.66
N SER A 25 -14.70 17.38 6.69
CA SER A 25 -14.67 18.83 6.95
C SER A 25 -16.02 19.42 7.39
N ASN A 26 -17.11 18.65 7.31
CA ASN A 26 -18.44 19.03 7.78
C ASN A 26 -18.88 18.15 8.95
N GLN A 27 -19.04 18.75 10.13
CA GLN A 27 -19.36 18.04 11.38
C GLN A 27 -20.66 17.21 11.32
N GLU A 28 -21.67 17.70 10.61
CA GLU A 28 -22.96 17.00 10.48
C GLU A 28 -22.84 15.72 9.64
N LYS A 29 -21.89 15.71 8.69
CA LYS A 29 -21.68 14.59 7.75
C LYS A 29 -20.48 13.71 8.11
N ALA A 30 -19.64 14.12 9.07
CA ALA A 30 -18.38 13.45 9.39
C ALA A 30 -18.53 11.96 9.71
N LYS A 31 -19.55 11.58 10.49
CA LYS A 31 -19.85 10.17 10.81
C LYS A 31 -20.25 9.33 9.58
N ARG A 32 -20.90 9.94 8.58
CA ARG A 32 -21.22 9.25 7.32
C ARG A 32 -20.01 9.24 6.38
N ALA A 33 -19.22 10.30 6.40
CA ALA A 33 -18.06 10.46 5.54
C ALA A 33 -17.02 9.35 5.75
N ILE A 34 -16.74 8.99 7.01
CA ILE A 34 -15.78 7.92 7.33
C ILE A 34 -16.17 6.55 6.75
N TRP A 35 -17.47 6.28 6.55
CA TRP A 35 -17.91 5.05 5.89
C TRP A 35 -17.46 4.98 4.43
N TYR A 36 -17.41 6.10 3.71
CA TYR A 36 -16.87 6.11 2.35
C TYR A 36 -15.39 5.69 2.36
N GLY A 37 -14.61 6.17 3.33
CA GLY A 37 -13.21 5.76 3.51
C GLY A 37 -13.05 4.28 3.83
N MET A 38 -13.85 3.74 4.75
CA MET A 38 -13.81 2.31 5.11
C MET A 38 -14.17 1.40 3.93
N VAL A 39 -15.25 1.73 3.20
CA VAL A 39 -15.68 0.96 2.02
C VAL A 39 -14.65 1.09 0.89
N GLY A 40 -14.11 2.29 0.66
CA GLY A 40 -13.06 2.52 -0.34
C GLY A 40 -11.80 1.68 -0.06
N MET A 41 -11.34 1.64 1.19
CA MET A 41 -10.19 0.83 1.59
C MET A 41 -10.48 -0.67 1.43
N ALA A 42 -11.66 -1.14 1.87
CA ALA A 42 -12.05 -2.55 1.70
C ALA A 42 -12.05 -2.97 0.23
N ILE A 43 -12.64 -2.15 -0.65
CA ILE A 43 -12.67 -2.41 -2.10
C ILE A 43 -11.24 -2.47 -2.67
N ALA A 44 -10.37 -1.52 -2.31
CA ALA A 44 -9.00 -1.47 -2.81
C ALA A 44 -8.18 -2.71 -2.40
N VAL A 45 -8.25 -3.09 -1.12
CA VAL A 45 -7.53 -4.26 -0.58
C VAL A 45 -8.06 -5.56 -1.20
N ILE A 46 -9.38 -5.77 -1.21
CA ILE A 46 -9.98 -7.00 -1.76
C ILE A 46 -9.67 -7.14 -3.25
N SER A 47 -9.72 -6.05 -4.01
CA SER A 47 -9.43 -6.08 -5.44
C SER A 47 -7.96 -6.36 -5.72
N THR A 48 -7.06 -5.81 -4.90
CA THR A 48 -5.62 -6.08 -4.99
C THR A 48 -5.33 -7.56 -4.68
N LEU A 49 -5.88 -8.09 -3.58
CA LEU A 49 -5.74 -9.51 -3.22
C LEU A 49 -6.35 -10.44 -4.27
N GLY A 50 -7.53 -10.10 -4.78
CA GLY A 50 -8.18 -10.82 -5.86
C GLY A 50 -7.32 -10.82 -7.13
N SER A 51 -6.71 -9.69 -7.49
CA SER A 51 -5.82 -9.61 -8.66
C SER A 51 -4.65 -10.58 -8.57
N ILE A 52 -4.12 -10.82 -7.37
CA ILE A 52 -3.05 -11.80 -7.14
C ILE A 52 -3.61 -13.23 -7.22
N ALA A 53 -4.78 -13.47 -6.61
CA ALA A 53 -5.42 -14.79 -6.60
C ALA A 53 -5.81 -15.28 -7.99
N PHE A 54 -6.37 -14.40 -8.83
CA PHE A 54 -6.88 -14.75 -10.16
C PHE A 54 -5.83 -14.72 -11.29
N VAL A 55 -4.59 -14.27 -11.02
CA VAL A 55 -3.47 -14.35 -11.98
C VAL A 55 -2.68 -15.65 -11.80
N SER A 56 -2.88 -16.33 -10.67
CA SER A 56 -2.09 -17.49 -10.24
C SER A 56 -2.78 -18.82 -10.59
N GLU A 57 -3.15 -19.02 -11.85
CA GLU A 57 -3.71 -20.32 -12.27
C GLU A 57 -2.64 -21.43 -12.37
N ASP A 58 -1.34 -21.10 -12.38
CA ASP A 58 -0.29 -22.09 -12.64
C ASP A 58 1.04 -21.91 -11.88
N SER A 59 1.06 -21.25 -10.71
CA SER A 59 2.29 -21.25 -9.88
C SER A 59 1.99 -21.40 -8.39
N LEU A 60 2.53 -22.49 -7.81
CA LEU A 60 2.61 -22.75 -6.36
C LEU A 60 3.15 -21.55 -5.55
N LEU A 61 3.86 -20.62 -6.20
CA LEU A 61 4.38 -19.38 -5.63
C LEU A 61 3.29 -18.30 -5.40
N GLY A 62 2.23 -18.27 -6.21
CA GLY A 62 1.14 -17.29 -6.06
C GLY A 62 0.24 -17.54 -4.85
N ILE A 63 0.01 -18.83 -4.53
CA ILE A 63 -0.83 -19.25 -3.40
C ILE A 63 -0.10 -19.03 -2.06
N GLN A 64 1.19 -19.38 -1.97
CA GLN A 64 2.00 -19.16 -0.76
C GLN A 64 2.11 -17.67 -0.41
N ASN A 65 2.20 -16.79 -1.42
CA ASN A 65 2.26 -15.34 -1.19
C ASN A 65 0.95 -14.78 -0.63
N ILE A 66 -0.21 -15.30 -1.04
CA ILE A 66 -1.51 -14.84 -0.53
C ILE A 66 -1.69 -15.21 0.95
N GLU A 67 -1.25 -16.40 1.37
CA GLU A 67 -1.32 -16.80 2.77
C GLU A 67 -0.48 -15.87 3.65
N ILE A 68 0.75 -15.56 3.23
CA ILE A 68 1.64 -14.67 3.96
C ILE A 68 1.08 -13.24 4.00
N ILE A 69 0.62 -12.71 2.85
CA ILE A 69 0.01 -11.36 2.79
C ILE A 69 -1.26 -11.31 3.64
N GLY A 70 -2.11 -12.33 3.54
CA GLY A 70 -3.35 -12.45 4.32
C GLY A 70 -3.07 -12.52 5.81
N ALA A 71 -2.10 -13.31 6.24
CA ALA A 71 -1.66 -13.40 7.63
C ALA A 71 -1.09 -12.07 8.13
N ALA A 72 -0.21 -11.42 7.36
CA ALA A 72 0.35 -10.11 7.72
C ALA A 72 -0.73 -9.03 7.84
N LEU A 73 -1.69 -9.00 6.91
CA LEU A 73 -2.81 -8.07 6.93
C LEU A 73 -3.73 -8.31 8.13
N LEU A 74 -4.01 -9.57 8.46
CA LEU A 74 -4.80 -9.95 9.63
C LEU A 74 -4.10 -9.53 10.91
N VAL A 75 -2.82 -9.89 11.08
CA VAL A 75 -2.03 -9.56 12.27
C VAL A 75 -1.96 -8.04 12.45
N GLY A 76 -1.61 -7.29 11.39
CA GLY A 76 -1.54 -5.83 11.44
C GLY A 76 -2.90 -5.19 11.77
N SER A 77 -3.98 -5.67 11.17
CA SER A 77 -5.34 -5.14 11.41
C SER A 77 -5.80 -5.42 12.85
N VAL A 78 -5.56 -6.63 13.38
CA VAL A 78 -5.93 -6.99 14.75
C VAL A 78 -5.16 -6.16 15.76
N ILE A 79 -3.84 -6.04 15.62
CA ILE A 79 -3.02 -5.19 16.49
C ILE A 79 -3.50 -3.74 16.41
N GLY A 80 -3.77 -3.24 15.20
CA GLY A 80 -4.28 -1.88 14.98
C GLY A 80 -5.60 -1.62 15.71
N ILE A 81 -6.56 -2.56 15.63
CA ILE A 81 -7.85 -2.46 16.33
C ILE A 81 -7.64 -2.43 17.85
N ILE A 82 -6.81 -3.34 18.37
CA ILE A 82 -6.54 -3.42 19.82
C ILE A 82 -5.93 -2.11 20.33
N VAL A 83 -4.91 -1.60 19.64
CA VAL A 83 -4.22 -0.36 20.04
C VAL A 83 -5.18 0.83 19.95
N ALA A 84 -5.93 0.96 18.85
CA ALA A 84 -6.87 2.07 18.66
C ALA A 84 -8.00 2.12 19.71
N GLN A 85 -8.44 0.96 20.21
CA GLN A 85 -9.48 0.88 21.24
C GLN A 85 -8.99 1.14 22.67
N ARG A 86 -7.69 1.00 22.92
CA ARG A 86 -7.11 1.10 24.27
C ARG A 86 -6.52 2.47 24.61
N VAL A 87 -6.30 3.33 23.63
CA VAL A 87 -5.70 4.65 23.85
C VAL A 87 -6.75 5.66 24.33
N GLU A 88 -6.41 6.43 25.35
CA GLU A 88 -7.24 7.52 25.85
C GLU A 88 -7.35 8.67 24.84
N MET A 89 -8.45 9.42 24.87
CA MET A 89 -8.65 10.57 23.96
C MET A 89 -7.57 11.65 24.08
N THR A 90 -6.92 11.75 25.25
CA THR A 90 -5.77 12.61 25.54
C THR A 90 -4.48 12.16 24.83
N GLY A 91 -4.35 10.85 24.59
CA GLY A 91 -3.21 10.22 23.91
C GLY A 91 -3.36 10.12 22.39
N MET A 92 -4.45 10.66 21.83
CA MET A 92 -4.71 10.61 20.39
C MET A 92 -3.59 11.24 19.54
N PRO A 93 -2.99 12.39 19.90
CA PRO A 93 -1.86 12.94 19.14
C PRO A 93 -0.68 11.96 19.02
N GLN A 94 -0.33 11.27 20.11
CA GLN A 94 0.76 10.30 20.16
C GLN A 94 0.42 9.06 19.33
N LEU A 95 -0.81 8.53 19.45
CA LEU A 95 -1.22 7.40 18.62
C LEU A 95 -1.18 7.75 17.14
N VAL A 96 -1.64 8.94 16.75
CA VAL A 96 -1.59 9.40 15.36
C VAL A 96 -0.14 9.51 14.87
N ALA A 97 0.78 10.02 15.70
CA ALA A 97 2.21 10.06 15.38
C ALA A 97 2.77 8.64 15.17
N ALA A 98 2.51 7.71 16.10
CA ALA A 98 2.91 6.32 15.98
C ALA A 98 2.37 5.66 14.70
N LEU A 99 1.10 5.88 14.34
CA LEU A 99 0.51 5.34 13.12
C LEU A 99 1.15 5.89 11.84
N HIS A 100 1.53 7.18 11.82
CA HIS A 100 2.26 7.78 10.69
C HIS A 100 3.68 7.21 10.54
N SER A 101 4.30 6.75 11.63
CA SER A 101 5.59 6.06 11.54
C SER A 101 5.48 4.78 10.68
N PHE A 102 4.39 4.01 10.83
CA PHE A 102 4.17 2.81 10.03
C PHE A 102 3.90 3.13 8.55
N VAL A 103 3.26 4.26 8.25
CA VAL A 103 3.09 4.72 6.85
C VAL A 103 4.45 5.03 6.22
N GLY A 104 5.32 5.73 6.95
CA GLY A 104 6.68 6.02 6.49
C GLY A 104 7.51 4.76 6.27
N LEU A 105 7.46 3.82 7.22
CA LEU A 105 8.18 2.55 7.12
C LEU A 105 7.68 1.67 5.95
N ALA A 106 6.37 1.64 5.72
CA ALA A 106 5.79 0.93 4.57
C ALA A 106 6.27 1.50 3.23
N ALA A 107 6.38 2.83 3.11
CA ALA A 107 6.94 3.47 1.92
C ALA A 107 8.42 3.09 1.71
N VAL A 108 9.23 3.08 2.77
CA VAL A 108 10.65 2.68 2.72
C VAL A 108 10.80 1.23 2.26
N PHE A 109 10.07 0.29 2.87
CA PHE A 109 10.14 -1.12 2.49
C PHE A 109 9.65 -1.37 1.06
N THR A 110 8.60 -0.68 0.64
CA THR A 110 8.11 -0.76 -0.75
C THR A 110 9.15 -0.24 -1.74
N GLY A 111 9.83 0.87 -1.44
CA GLY A 111 10.87 1.43 -2.30
C GLY A 111 12.13 0.56 -2.38
N ILE A 112 12.59 0.03 -1.24
CA ILE A 112 13.72 -0.93 -1.23
C ILE A 112 13.37 -2.18 -2.03
N ASN A 113 12.16 -2.73 -1.83
CA ASN A 113 11.69 -3.87 -2.61
C ASN A 113 11.68 -3.56 -4.12
N ALA A 114 11.17 -2.39 -4.52
CA ALA A 114 11.18 -1.98 -5.93
C ALA A 114 12.59 -1.91 -6.52
N GLN A 115 13.57 -1.35 -5.79
CA GLN A 115 14.96 -1.29 -6.22
C GLN A 115 15.58 -2.68 -6.40
N ILE A 116 15.34 -3.60 -5.45
CA ILE A 116 15.82 -4.99 -5.53
C ILE A 116 15.25 -5.68 -6.77
N VAL A 117 13.98 -5.46 -7.09
CA VAL A 117 13.35 -6.06 -8.28
C VAL A 117 13.91 -5.46 -9.58
N VAL A 118 14.19 -4.16 -9.63
CA VAL A 118 14.84 -3.54 -10.80
C VAL A 118 16.21 -4.15 -11.06
N GLU A 119 17.01 -4.33 -10.00
CA GLU A 119 18.35 -4.92 -10.10
C GLU A 119 18.30 -6.40 -10.49
N SER A 120 17.38 -7.17 -9.90
CA SER A 120 17.23 -8.59 -10.24
C SER A 120 16.83 -8.81 -11.70
N VAL A 121 15.94 -7.97 -12.24
CA VAL A 121 15.56 -8.00 -13.66
C VAL A 121 16.74 -7.67 -14.58
N HIS A 122 17.59 -6.71 -14.21
CA HIS A 122 18.78 -6.35 -14.98
C HIS A 122 19.79 -7.51 -15.05
N VAL A 123 19.92 -8.28 -13.97
CA VAL A 123 20.85 -9.43 -13.88
C VAL A 123 20.29 -10.69 -14.54
N LEU A 124 19.01 -10.99 -14.36
CA LEU A 124 18.38 -12.24 -14.83
C LEU A 124 18.11 -12.24 -16.35
N GLY A 125 18.02 -11.06 -16.97
CA GLY A 125 17.75 -10.93 -18.40
C GLY A 125 16.38 -11.52 -18.80
N ASN A 126 16.10 -11.53 -20.10
CA ASN A 126 14.79 -11.92 -20.65
C ASN A 126 14.52 -13.44 -20.66
N ASN A 127 15.30 -14.22 -19.91
CA ASN A 127 15.40 -15.69 -20.05
C ASN A 127 14.61 -16.48 -18.97
N GLN A 128 13.87 -15.80 -18.09
CA GLN A 128 13.03 -16.42 -17.07
C GLN A 128 11.59 -15.91 -17.14
N GLU A 129 10.65 -16.74 -16.67
CA GLU A 129 9.26 -16.32 -16.48
C GLU A 129 9.19 -15.28 -15.35
N LEU A 130 9.05 -14.01 -15.74
CA LEU A 130 8.88 -12.91 -14.82
C LEU A 130 7.41 -12.72 -14.47
N PHE A 131 7.14 -12.48 -13.19
CA PHE A 131 5.78 -12.29 -12.66
C PHE A 131 5.60 -10.89 -12.06
N GLY A 132 4.34 -10.44 -12.01
CA GLY A 132 3.94 -9.21 -11.30
C GLY A 132 4.72 -7.95 -11.73
N PHE A 133 5.27 -7.24 -10.74
CA PHE A 133 6.01 -5.99 -10.95
C PHE A 133 7.25 -6.16 -11.83
N ALA A 134 7.95 -7.31 -11.73
CA ALA A 134 9.14 -7.60 -12.54
C ALA A 134 8.83 -7.63 -14.05
N LYS A 135 7.67 -8.19 -14.43
CA LYS A 135 7.21 -8.19 -15.83
C LYS A 135 6.97 -6.78 -16.37
N LYS A 136 6.45 -5.87 -15.53
CA LYS A 136 6.26 -4.45 -15.89
C LYS A 136 7.59 -3.70 -16.03
N ILE A 137 8.65 -4.11 -15.33
CA ILE A 137 9.97 -3.47 -15.43
C ILE A 137 10.63 -3.81 -16.77
N VAL A 138 10.52 -5.05 -17.26
CA VAL A 138 11.12 -5.43 -18.56
C VAL A 138 10.49 -4.70 -19.74
N SER A 139 9.19 -4.39 -19.67
CA SER A 139 8.52 -3.64 -20.71
C SER A 139 8.83 -2.14 -20.71
N LYS A 140 9.61 -1.64 -19.74
CA LYS A 140 9.93 -0.21 -19.62
C LYS A 140 11.14 0.18 -20.44
N ASP A 141 11.07 1.37 -21.03
CA ASP A 141 12.23 1.97 -21.67
C ASP A 141 13.20 2.60 -20.63
N ALA A 142 14.35 3.09 -21.11
CA ALA A 142 15.36 3.70 -20.25
C ALA A 142 14.86 4.98 -19.54
N VAL A 143 13.94 5.73 -20.17
CA VAL A 143 13.39 6.97 -19.62
C VAL A 143 12.42 6.64 -18.49
N GLU A 144 11.49 5.70 -18.72
CA GLU A 144 10.53 5.22 -17.73
C GLU A 144 11.22 4.59 -16.52
N LEU A 145 12.33 3.87 -16.72
CA LEU A 145 13.12 3.33 -15.61
C LEU A 145 13.80 4.43 -14.79
N ASN A 146 14.29 5.49 -15.44
CA ASN A 146 14.88 6.62 -14.72
C ASN A 146 13.83 7.39 -13.91
N ILE A 147 12.63 7.59 -14.48
CA ILE A 147 11.50 8.18 -13.75
C ILE A 147 11.15 7.32 -12.53
N LEU A 148 11.01 6.00 -12.70
CA LEU A 148 10.73 5.08 -11.61
C LEU A 148 11.79 5.16 -10.50
N LYS A 149 13.08 5.21 -10.86
CA LYS A 149 14.17 5.33 -9.88
C LYS A 149 14.09 6.64 -9.08
N ILE A 150 13.74 7.75 -9.73
CA ILE A 150 13.56 9.03 -9.05
C ILE A 150 12.34 8.99 -8.12
N GLU A 151 11.22 8.42 -8.57
CA GLU A 151 10.02 8.24 -7.74
C GLU A 151 10.29 7.38 -6.51
N VAL A 152 11.00 6.26 -6.68
CA VAL A 152 11.41 5.37 -5.59
C VAL A 152 12.33 6.10 -4.61
N LEU A 153 13.33 6.84 -5.11
CA LEU A 153 14.24 7.62 -4.27
C LEU A 153 13.49 8.64 -3.41
N LEU A 154 12.59 9.41 -4.03
CA LEU A 154 11.78 10.40 -3.31
C LEU A 154 10.83 9.75 -2.31
N GLY A 155 10.20 8.63 -2.69
CA GLY A 155 9.31 7.87 -1.80
C GLY A 155 10.03 7.33 -0.56
N VAL A 156 11.23 6.76 -0.73
CA VAL A 156 12.06 6.27 0.39
C VAL A 156 12.51 7.44 1.27
N PHE A 157 12.96 8.55 0.68
CA PHE A 157 13.40 9.73 1.42
C PHE A 157 12.28 10.33 2.28
N ILE A 158 11.11 10.59 1.68
CA ILE A 158 9.93 11.12 2.39
C ILE A 158 9.46 10.12 3.45
N GLY A 159 9.44 8.83 3.12
CA GLY A 159 9.09 7.76 4.06
C GLY A 159 10.02 7.70 5.28
N ALA A 160 11.34 7.81 5.07
CA ALA A 160 12.33 7.78 6.14
C ALA A 160 12.22 9.01 7.07
N ILE A 161 12.01 10.20 6.51
CA ILE A 161 11.75 11.42 7.29
C ILE A 161 10.47 11.28 8.10
N THR A 162 9.41 10.76 7.47
CA THR A 162 8.12 10.56 8.14
C THR A 162 8.27 9.56 9.29
N PHE A 163 8.93 8.43 9.07
CA PHE A 163 9.18 7.43 10.11
C PHE A 163 9.96 8.02 11.28
N THR A 164 11.13 8.59 11.03
CA THR A 164 12.00 9.14 12.09
C THR A 164 11.36 10.32 12.81
N GLY A 165 10.72 11.24 12.09
CA GLY A 165 9.98 12.37 12.68
C GLY A 165 8.81 11.92 13.54
N SER A 166 8.04 10.93 13.08
CA SER A 166 6.93 10.35 13.85
C SER A 166 7.37 9.61 15.10
N VAL A 167 8.50 8.88 15.06
CA VAL A 167 9.06 8.21 16.25
C VAL A 167 9.51 9.22 17.30
N ILE A 168 10.17 10.32 16.89
CA ILE A 168 10.56 11.40 17.80
C ILE A 168 9.33 12.14 18.33
N ALA A 169 8.28 12.32 17.53
CA ALA A 169 7.04 12.96 17.98
C ALA A 169 6.20 12.07 18.92
N PHE A 170 6.39 10.75 18.86
CA PHE A 170 5.73 9.79 19.73
C PHE A 170 6.44 9.62 21.09
N GLY A 171 7.78 9.56 21.07
CA GLY A 171 8.64 9.40 22.25
C GLY A 171 8.75 10.66 23.10
#